data_AF-A0A1I3CCM6-F1
#
_entry.id   AF-A0A1I3CCM6-F1
#
_cell.length_a   1.000
_cell.length_b   1.000
_cell.length_c   1.000
_cell.angle_alpha   90.00
_cell.angle_beta   90.00
_cell.angle_gamma   90.00
#
_symmetry.space_group_name_H-M   'P 1'
#
loop_
_entity.id
_entity.type
_entity.pdbx_description
1 polymer ?
#
loop_
_entity_poly.entity_id
_entity_poly.type
_entity_poly.pdbx_seq_one_letter_code
_entity_poly.pdbx_strand_id
1 'polypeptide(L)'
;MRRSPGNVKRGGWLAAGIIGLTVLFFPAFILSTWTKPASAQQDAPPQPAGPELSSSQQQLFRDYERFEKSLFDVAEQVRRKDPERAELLYRARSQSQEQNILAEMQTVAELLRSQAANGQPVSPQLGPAADRQQELVARLEAVLKVLQSLDERERVAAEIARVQELLKDTNRVIARQKDARAETQRGKNPQNSQDAQKKVNDEADRLAKKIDQQDAERNADQKSEEKKSDGSDSEPKSPDDKSQKPGENGKPSPSKPEKSKPGDSPSPSSPSQPSPSQPGEPQKPGEPQQGGEPSPGQQSPPQPPQPGQKQPGEKKAQQPEQKDSQKTAGREQLEQARQEMQQAIEELEQGNKDKATENQDDAVSRLEELKAQLEEILRQLREDERESYLTLLEARFQNMLKRQQHINKETLRVDAIGAEDRPRQNFASQADTLRKEQEDNALEAEKAAHLLKEEGSSVAFPEAVEQMHDNMRVVVSRLAKQETGKTTQLVEQLIVETLDEMIAALRKELEKKQDQKQQQGPQGQPGPPQDPSLVDQLAELKLIRSLQSQVNRLTKQIGTEVDTVTAGDPDQVKLIQDLRARQERIQEATYDLSVGRNQ
;
A
#
# COMPACT_ATOMS: atom_id res chain seq x y z
N MET A 1 19.59 57.58 -20.92
CA MET A 1 19.97 58.98 -21.22
C MET A 1 18.87 59.60 -22.08
N ARG A 2 18.26 60.73 -21.62
CA ARG A 2 17.46 61.77 -22.32
C ARG A 2 16.23 61.35 -23.18
N ARG A 3 14.99 61.68 -22.76
CA ARG A 3 14.16 62.89 -23.07
C ARG A 3 13.82 62.98 -24.57
N SER A 4 12.62 63.27 -25.10
CA SER A 4 11.36 63.96 -24.69
C SER A 4 10.45 64.01 -25.97
N PRO A 5 9.32 64.75 -26.08
CA PRO A 5 8.11 64.86 -25.24
C PRO A 5 6.78 65.01 -26.07
N GLY A 6 5.66 65.22 -25.35
CA GLY A 6 4.47 65.98 -25.80
C GLY A 6 3.18 65.16 -25.83
N ASN A 7 1.99 65.60 -25.45
CA ASN A 7 1.44 66.86 -24.91
C ASN A 7 0.01 66.48 -24.41
N VAL A 8 -0.41 66.76 -23.17
CA VAL A 8 -1.26 67.91 -22.73
C VAL A 8 -2.80 67.71 -22.76
N LYS A 9 -3.40 67.78 -21.54
CA LYS A 9 -4.70 68.36 -21.05
C LYS A 9 -6.04 67.85 -21.62
N ARG A 10 -6.97 67.34 -20.80
CA ARG A 10 -7.91 67.94 -19.78
C ARG A 10 -9.10 68.73 -20.35
N GLY A 11 -10.32 68.29 -19.98
CA GLY A 11 -11.62 68.99 -20.04
C GLY A 11 -12.42 68.67 -21.31
N GLY A 12 -13.63 68.10 -21.33
CA GLY A 12 -14.69 67.92 -20.33
C GLY A 12 -15.93 68.71 -20.77
N TRP A 13 -16.86 68.13 -21.55
CA TRP A 13 -18.22 68.66 -21.80
C TRP A 13 -19.23 67.51 -21.99
N LEU A 14 -20.33 67.62 -21.22
CA LEU A 14 -21.69 67.05 -21.36
C LEU A 14 -22.30 67.37 -22.76
N ALA A 15 -23.41 66.81 -23.29
CA ALA A 15 -24.53 65.97 -22.86
C ALA A 15 -25.35 65.58 -24.14
N ALA A 16 -26.25 64.60 -24.07
CA ALA A 16 -27.70 64.74 -24.40
C ALA A 16 -28.42 63.39 -24.63
N GLY A 17 -29.64 63.27 -24.07
CA GLY A 17 -30.68 62.29 -24.43
C GLY A 17 -31.17 61.40 -23.25
N ILE A 18 -31.96 61.88 -22.26
CA ILE A 18 -33.45 62.07 -22.22
C ILE A 18 -34.16 60.70 -22.32
N ILE A 19 -35.02 60.19 -21.40
CA ILE A 19 -36.32 60.64 -20.83
C ILE A 19 -36.58 59.75 -19.58
N GLY A 20 -36.84 60.27 -18.37
CA GLY A 20 -38.17 60.66 -17.83
C GLY A 20 -38.81 59.49 -17.05
N LEU A 21 -39.48 59.59 -15.91
CA LEU A 21 -40.04 60.71 -15.15
C LEU A 21 -40.37 60.18 -13.73
N THR A 22 -40.03 60.99 -12.73
CA THR A 22 -40.42 60.99 -11.31
C THR A 22 -41.97 61.01 -11.12
N VAL A 23 -42.55 60.71 -9.96
CA VAL A 23 -42.77 61.67 -8.85
C VAL A 23 -43.39 60.96 -7.62
N LEU A 24 -42.83 61.27 -6.44
CA LEU A 24 -43.35 61.09 -5.07
C LEU A 24 -44.49 62.06 -4.75
N PHE A 25 -45.51 61.70 -3.97
CA PHE A 25 -46.27 62.65 -3.12
C PHE A 25 -47.07 61.93 -2.00
N PHE A 26 -46.80 62.29 -0.73
CA PHE A 26 -47.68 62.19 0.47
C PHE A 26 -48.60 63.45 0.52
N PRO A 27 -49.60 63.69 1.43
CA PRO A 27 -50.21 62.91 2.53
C PRO A 27 -51.78 62.98 2.67
N ALA A 28 -52.32 62.20 3.62
CA ALA A 28 -53.49 62.39 4.51
C ALA A 28 -54.88 62.89 4.04
N PHE A 29 -55.92 62.07 4.24
CA PHE A 29 -57.23 62.51 4.76
C PHE A 29 -58.00 61.39 5.47
N ILE A 30 -58.76 61.78 6.50
CA ILE A 30 -59.49 61.01 7.53
C ILE A 30 -60.81 60.45 6.97
N LEU A 31 -61.26 59.26 7.42
CA LEU A 31 -62.64 59.05 7.93
C LEU A 31 -62.79 57.72 8.68
N SER A 32 -63.45 57.81 9.83
CA SER A 32 -63.87 56.74 10.73
C SER A 32 -65.11 56.00 10.21
N THR A 33 -65.13 54.67 10.33
CA THR A 33 -66.16 53.81 10.95
C THR A 33 -66.22 52.44 10.26
N TRP A 34 -66.61 51.44 11.07
CA TRP A 34 -67.00 50.05 10.77
C TRP A 34 -66.06 48.96 11.30
N THR A 35 -66.52 48.37 12.40
CA THR A 35 -66.02 47.14 13.03
C THR A 35 -66.64 45.88 12.43
N LYS A 36 -65.84 44.80 12.42
CA LYS A 36 -66.09 43.34 12.30
C LYS A 36 -66.27 42.74 10.88
N PRO A 37 -65.94 41.44 10.65
CA PRO A 37 -65.36 40.42 11.56
C PRO A 37 -64.14 39.66 10.99
N ALA A 38 -63.56 38.79 11.82
CA ALA A 38 -62.53 37.82 11.44
C ALA A 38 -63.01 36.87 10.33
N SER A 39 -62.18 36.66 9.31
CA SER A 39 -62.33 35.60 8.32
C SER A 39 -60.96 35.09 7.86
N ALA A 40 -60.62 33.92 8.39
CA ALA A 40 -59.84 32.83 7.79
C ALA A 40 -58.71 33.22 6.80
N GLN A 41 -57.48 33.20 7.30
CA GLN A 41 -56.32 32.92 6.48
C GLN A 41 -56.47 31.47 5.99
N GLN A 42 -56.80 31.30 4.71
CA GLN A 42 -56.82 29.99 4.07
C GLN A 42 -55.41 29.41 4.04
N ASP A 43 -55.29 28.19 4.55
CA ASP A 43 -54.15 27.30 4.43
C ASP A 43 -53.67 27.25 2.97
N ALA A 44 -52.47 27.78 2.72
CA ALA A 44 -51.68 27.27 1.62
C ALA A 44 -51.37 25.79 1.96
N PRO A 45 -51.61 24.82 1.06
CA PRO A 45 -51.25 23.44 1.33
C PRO A 45 -49.76 23.38 1.65
N PRO A 46 -49.34 22.63 2.70
CA PRO A 46 -47.93 22.48 3.00
C PRO A 46 -47.25 21.94 1.75
N GLN A 47 -46.20 22.62 1.30
CA GLN A 47 -45.31 22.09 0.29
C GLN A 47 -44.91 20.67 0.74
N PRO A 48 -44.92 19.66 -0.15
CA PRO A 48 -44.50 18.33 0.24
C PRO A 48 -43.08 18.45 0.81
N ALA A 49 -42.93 18.12 2.09
CA ALA A 49 -41.64 18.03 2.73
C ALA A 49 -40.77 17.15 1.83
N GLY A 50 -39.59 17.64 1.44
CA GLY A 50 -38.58 16.77 0.83
C GLY A 50 -38.36 15.54 1.73
N PRO A 51 -37.81 14.43 1.19
CA PRO A 51 -37.59 13.23 1.98
C PRO A 51 -36.92 13.59 3.30
N GLU A 52 -37.54 13.19 4.42
CA GLU A 52 -37.00 13.50 5.75
C GLU A 52 -35.57 12.95 5.84
N LEU A 53 -34.61 13.73 6.34
CA LEU A 53 -33.19 13.32 6.44
C LEU A 53 -33.02 11.96 7.15
N SER A 54 -33.86 11.68 8.14
CA SER A 54 -33.95 10.37 8.81
C SER A 54 -34.30 9.24 7.84
N SER A 55 -35.25 9.45 6.93
CA SER A 55 -35.67 8.45 5.95
C SER A 55 -34.56 8.12 4.95
N SER A 56 -33.83 9.14 4.48
CA SER A 56 -32.64 8.96 3.63
C SER A 56 -31.53 8.22 4.37
N GLN A 57 -31.27 8.56 5.64
CA GLN A 57 -30.28 7.88 6.46
C GLN A 57 -30.67 6.41 6.73
N GLN A 58 -31.96 6.13 6.94
CA GLN A 58 -32.47 4.76 7.07
C GLN A 58 -32.32 3.95 5.78
N GLN A 59 -32.49 4.58 4.62
CA GLN A 59 -32.22 3.94 3.34
C GLN A 59 -30.74 3.59 3.22
N LEU A 60 -29.84 4.53 3.51
CA LEU A 60 -28.40 4.29 3.49
C LEU A 60 -27.99 3.14 4.43
N PHE A 61 -28.59 3.06 5.62
CA PHE A 61 -28.40 1.92 6.53
C PHE A 61 -28.76 0.58 5.88
N ARG A 62 -29.92 0.48 5.21
CA ARG A 62 -30.37 -0.76 4.55
C ARG A 62 -29.49 -1.13 3.37
N ASP A 63 -29.04 -0.14 2.60
CA ASP A 63 -28.14 -0.36 1.48
C ASP A 63 -26.77 -0.86 1.98
N TYR A 64 -26.27 -0.27 3.06
CA TYR A 64 -25.04 -0.72 3.71
C TYR A 64 -25.16 -2.12 4.32
N GLU A 65 -26.29 -2.46 4.94
CA GLU A 65 -26.56 -3.81 5.46
C GLU A 65 -26.49 -4.87 4.33
N ARG A 66 -27.07 -4.56 3.16
CA ARG A 66 -26.97 -5.44 1.98
C ARG A 66 -25.55 -5.53 1.47
N PHE A 67 -24.82 -4.42 1.43
CA PHE A 67 -23.42 -4.38 1.04
C PHE A 67 -22.55 -5.23 1.98
N GLU A 68 -22.66 -5.06 3.30
CA GLU A 68 -21.88 -5.84 4.26
C GLU A 68 -22.16 -7.35 4.13
N LYS A 69 -23.42 -7.72 3.89
CA LYS A 69 -23.79 -9.11 3.62
C LYS A 69 -23.17 -9.62 2.30
N SER A 70 -23.22 -8.82 1.23
CA SER A 70 -22.70 -9.23 -0.06
C SER A 70 -21.18 -9.43 -0.05
N LEU A 71 -20.43 -8.71 0.80
CA LEU A 71 -19.00 -8.95 0.99
C LEU A 71 -18.72 -10.43 1.32
N PHE A 72 -19.50 -11.02 2.23
CA PHE A 72 -19.35 -12.44 2.58
C PHE A 72 -19.81 -13.37 1.46
N ASP A 73 -20.98 -13.10 0.87
CA ASP A 73 -21.54 -13.97 -0.17
C ASP A 73 -20.61 -14.02 -1.40
N VAL A 74 -20.00 -12.89 -1.77
CA VAL A 74 -18.99 -12.82 -2.84
C VAL A 74 -17.71 -13.51 -2.42
N ALA A 75 -17.23 -13.31 -1.19
CA ALA A 75 -16.03 -13.97 -0.67
C ALA A 75 -16.12 -15.50 -0.78
N GLU A 76 -17.25 -16.10 -0.37
CA GLU A 76 -17.49 -17.54 -0.49
C GLU A 76 -17.44 -18.04 -1.94
N GLN A 77 -17.95 -17.25 -2.89
CA GLN A 77 -17.92 -17.59 -4.31
C GLN A 77 -16.51 -17.52 -4.91
N VAL A 78 -15.73 -16.51 -4.53
CA VAL A 78 -14.39 -16.29 -5.09
C VAL A 78 -13.30 -17.09 -4.39
N ARG A 79 -13.48 -17.48 -3.12
CA ARG A 79 -12.46 -18.16 -2.28
C ARG A 79 -11.72 -19.32 -2.95
N ARG A 80 -12.37 -20.08 -3.84
CA ARG A 80 -11.74 -21.20 -4.56
C ARG A 80 -10.87 -20.76 -5.74
N LYS A 81 -11.22 -19.65 -6.38
CA LYS A 81 -10.56 -19.14 -7.60
C LYS A 81 -9.54 -18.05 -7.28
N ASP A 82 -9.86 -17.23 -6.30
CA ASP A 82 -9.10 -16.07 -5.85
C ASP A 82 -9.21 -15.99 -4.32
N PRO A 83 -8.36 -16.75 -3.60
CA PRO A 83 -8.38 -16.77 -2.15
C PRO A 83 -7.96 -15.43 -1.56
N GLU A 84 -7.09 -14.66 -2.22
CA GLU A 84 -6.66 -13.35 -1.71
C GLU A 84 -7.82 -12.36 -1.68
N ARG A 85 -8.60 -12.29 -2.76
CA ARG A 85 -9.79 -11.43 -2.84
C ARG A 85 -10.88 -11.85 -1.86
N ALA A 86 -11.07 -13.15 -1.65
CA ALA A 86 -12.00 -13.62 -0.63
C ALA A 86 -11.60 -13.12 0.77
N GLU A 87 -10.33 -13.22 1.12
CA GLU A 87 -9.80 -12.76 2.41
C GLU A 87 -9.92 -11.24 2.58
N LEU A 88 -9.71 -10.47 1.51
CA LEU A 88 -9.95 -9.03 1.53
C LEU A 88 -11.40 -8.69 1.89
N LEU A 89 -12.34 -9.37 1.25
CA LEU A 89 -13.78 -9.16 1.47
C LEU A 89 -14.19 -9.58 2.89
N TYR A 90 -13.66 -10.70 3.40
CA TYR A 90 -13.86 -11.08 4.80
C TYR A 90 -13.29 -10.03 5.76
N ARG A 91 -12.10 -9.48 5.48
CA ARG A 91 -11.49 -8.44 6.31
C ARG A 91 -12.29 -7.15 6.29
N ALA A 92 -12.69 -6.67 5.12
CA ALA A 92 -13.52 -5.46 4.99
C ALA A 92 -14.83 -5.59 5.77
N ARG A 93 -15.45 -6.78 5.70
CA ARG A 93 -16.63 -7.11 6.49
C ARG A 93 -16.34 -7.14 7.99
N SER A 94 -15.28 -7.83 8.42
CA SER A 94 -14.89 -7.91 9.84
C SER A 94 -14.61 -6.52 10.40
N GLN A 95 -13.93 -5.67 9.63
CA GLN A 95 -13.64 -4.30 10.03
C GLN A 95 -14.90 -3.45 10.13
N SER A 96 -15.87 -3.60 9.20
CA SER A 96 -17.18 -2.95 9.33
C SER A 96 -17.87 -3.31 10.64
N GLN A 97 -17.85 -4.60 10.99
CA GLN A 97 -18.48 -5.13 12.21
C GLN A 97 -17.76 -4.64 13.48
N GLU A 98 -16.43 -4.70 13.51
CA GLU A 98 -15.62 -4.24 14.64
C GLU A 98 -15.78 -2.72 14.87
N GLN A 99 -15.91 -1.95 13.80
CA GLN A 99 -16.16 -0.51 13.87
C GLN A 99 -17.62 -0.17 14.14
N ASN A 100 -18.50 -1.16 14.28
CA ASN A 100 -19.93 -1.01 14.57
C ASN A 100 -20.66 -0.08 13.60
N ILE A 101 -20.28 -0.09 12.31
CA ILE A 101 -20.78 0.88 11.31
C ILE A 101 -22.31 0.85 11.19
N LEU A 102 -22.91 -0.35 11.19
CA LEU A 102 -24.37 -0.51 11.16
C LEU A 102 -25.06 0.10 12.38
N ALA A 103 -24.50 -0.05 13.59
CA ALA A 103 -25.08 0.50 14.81
C ALA A 103 -24.95 2.04 14.86
N GLU A 104 -23.82 2.57 14.38
CA GLU A 104 -23.62 4.03 14.26
C GLU A 104 -24.57 4.65 13.23
N MET A 105 -24.76 4.00 12.08
CA MET A 105 -25.76 4.43 11.07
C MET A 105 -27.19 4.49 11.64
N GLN A 106 -27.58 3.50 12.45
CA GLN A 106 -28.88 3.52 13.15
C GLN A 106 -28.97 4.66 14.16
N THR A 107 -27.90 4.91 14.91
CA THR A 107 -27.86 6.00 15.88
C THR A 107 -28.01 7.35 15.20
N VAL A 108 -27.31 7.59 14.08
CA VAL A 108 -27.46 8.80 13.27
C VAL A 108 -28.90 8.93 12.76
N ALA A 109 -29.51 7.85 12.28
CA ALA A 109 -30.89 7.88 11.81
C ALA A 109 -31.89 8.28 12.92
N GLU A 110 -31.68 7.83 14.15
CA GLU A 110 -32.51 8.21 15.30
C GLU A 110 -32.29 9.66 15.73
N LEU A 111 -31.05 10.17 15.68
CA LEU A 111 -30.75 11.58 15.97
C LEU A 111 -31.37 12.55 14.94
N LEU A 112 -31.49 12.11 13.68
CA LEU A 112 -32.10 12.88 12.59
C LEU A 112 -33.63 12.78 12.56
N ARG A 113 -34.22 11.98 13.45
CA ARG A 113 -35.65 11.68 13.44
C ARG A 113 -36.49 12.88 13.90
N SER A 114 -37.55 13.16 13.15
CA SER A 114 -38.50 14.26 13.38
C SER A 114 -39.75 13.84 14.17
N GLN A 115 -39.99 12.53 14.32
CA GLN A 115 -41.19 11.96 14.96
C GLN A 115 -40.82 10.75 15.80
N ALA A 116 -41.11 10.73 17.09
CA ALA A 116 -40.88 9.58 17.97
C ALA A 116 -41.73 8.35 17.61
N ALA A 117 -41.39 7.19 18.18
CA ALA A 117 -42.12 5.93 17.96
C ALA A 117 -43.59 5.96 18.39
N ASN A 118 -43.97 6.90 19.26
CA ASN A 118 -45.33 7.15 19.70
C ASN A 118 -46.07 8.21 18.83
N GLY A 119 -45.49 8.64 17.72
CA GLY A 119 -46.06 9.62 16.79
C GLY A 119 -45.93 11.08 17.24
N GLN A 120 -45.25 11.36 18.36
CA GLN A 120 -45.03 12.73 18.80
C GLN A 120 -43.89 13.40 18.01
N PRO A 121 -44.01 14.69 17.65
CA PRO A 121 -42.93 15.41 17.00
C PRO A 121 -41.73 15.56 17.95
N VAL A 122 -40.54 15.28 17.44
CA VAL A 122 -39.27 15.45 18.15
C VAL A 122 -38.38 16.35 17.30
N SER A 123 -37.68 17.29 17.93
CA SER A 123 -36.71 18.12 17.23
C SER A 123 -35.45 17.29 16.90
N PRO A 124 -35.06 17.20 15.60
CA PRO A 124 -33.82 16.52 15.22
C PRO A 124 -32.60 17.14 15.90
N GLN A 125 -31.68 16.29 16.36
CA GLN A 125 -30.42 16.70 16.99
C GLN A 125 -29.31 16.81 15.93
N LEU A 126 -29.36 17.88 15.13
CA LEU A 126 -28.48 18.04 13.96
C LEU A 126 -26.98 18.14 14.29
N GLY A 127 -26.61 18.79 15.41
CA GLY A 127 -25.21 18.90 15.84
C GLY A 127 -24.60 17.54 16.18
N PRO A 128 -25.13 16.80 17.17
CA PRO A 128 -24.67 15.45 17.48
C PRO A 128 -24.75 14.47 16.30
N ALA A 129 -25.75 14.62 15.41
CA ALA A 129 -25.83 13.81 14.20
C ALA A 129 -24.67 14.11 13.23
N ALA A 130 -24.31 15.38 13.05
CA ALA A 130 -23.19 15.78 12.19
C ALA A 130 -21.84 15.27 12.72
N ASP A 131 -21.58 15.42 14.02
CA ASP A 131 -20.35 14.92 14.65
C ASP A 131 -20.20 13.39 14.47
N ARG A 132 -21.28 12.65 14.71
CA ARG A 132 -21.30 11.19 14.50
C ARG A 132 -21.18 10.80 13.03
N GLN A 133 -21.78 11.56 12.12
CA GLN A 133 -21.62 11.33 10.68
C GLN A 133 -20.16 11.51 10.25
N GLN A 134 -19.43 12.48 10.80
CA GLN A 134 -18.01 12.66 10.49
C GLN A 134 -17.16 11.45 10.95
N GLU A 135 -17.41 10.94 12.15
CA GLU A 135 -16.74 9.71 12.62
C GLU A 135 -17.14 8.48 11.78
N LEU A 136 -18.41 8.37 11.40
CA LEU A 136 -18.92 7.29 10.56
C LEU A 136 -18.26 7.31 9.17
N VAL A 137 -18.07 8.48 8.57
CA VAL A 137 -17.37 8.62 7.28
C VAL A 137 -15.92 8.14 7.40
N ALA A 138 -15.19 8.53 8.45
CA ALA A 138 -13.82 8.07 8.66
C ALA A 138 -13.73 6.53 8.81
N ARG A 139 -14.74 5.90 9.44
CA ARG A 139 -14.85 4.44 9.56
C ARG A 139 -15.11 3.78 8.20
N LEU A 140 -16.04 4.33 7.41
CA LEU A 140 -16.33 3.87 6.06
C LEU A 140 -15.12 3.99 5.13
N GLU A 141 -14.37 5.08 5.21
CA GLU A 141 -13.11 5.29 4.48
C GLU A 141 -12.08 4.21 4.85
N ALA A 142 -12.00 3.82 6.13
CA ALA A 142 -11.10 2.76 6.56
C ALA A 142 -11.47 1.39 5.95
N VAL A 143 -12.77 1.09 5.82
CA VAL A 143 -13.25 -0.15 5.17
C VAL A 143 -13.01 -0.09 3.65
N LEU A 144 -13.24 1.06 3.03
CA LEU A 144 -12.97 1.28 1.60
C LEU A 144 -11.48 1.10 1.29
N LYS A 145 -10.60 1.64 2.13
CA LYS A 145 -9.15 1.47 1.98
C LYS A 145 -8.74 0.01 2.01
N VAL A 146 -9.38 -0.82 2.85
CA VAL A 146 -9.16 -2.27 2.81
C VAL A 146 -9.65 -2.87 1.49
N LEU A 147 -10.82 -2.49 0.99
CA LEU A 147 -11.32 -3.04 -0.27
C LEU A 147 -10.48 -2.65 -1.50
N GLN A 148 -9.79 -1.53 -1.43
CA GLN A 148 -8.90 -1.07 -2.50
C GLN A 148 -7.51 -1.69 -2.43
N SER A 149 -7.09 -2.27 -1.29
CA SER A 149 -5.69 -2.61 -1.08
C SER A 149 -5.15 -3.73 -1.98
N LEU A 150 -6.00 -4.62 -2.52
CA LEU A 150 -5.54 -5.63 -3.49
C LEU A 150 -5.26 -5.01 -4.87
N ASP A 151 -6.19 -4.20 -5.38
CA ASP A 151 -6.00 -3.49 -6.65
C ASP A 151 -4.78 -2.54 -6.54
N GLU A 152 -4.57 -1.93 -5.37
CA GLU A 152 -3.36 -1.13 -5.10
C GLU A 152 -2.09 -1.97 -5.07
N ARG A 153 -2.09 -3.19 -4.50
CA ARG A 153 -0.92 -4.08 -4.49
C ARG A 153 -0.51 -4.46 -5.91
N GLU A 154 -1.45 -4.91 -6.73
CA GLU A 154 -1.17 -5.26 -8.13
C GLU A 154 -0.68 -4.03 -8.92
N ARG A 155 -1.30 -2.87 -8.71
CA ARG A 155 -0.88 -1.61 -9.33
C ARG A 155 0.53 -1.19 -8.92
N VAL A 156 0.86 -1.28 -7.62
CA VAL A 156 2.19 -0.94 -7.11
C VAL A 156 3.24 -1.91 -7.65
N ALA A 157 2.96 -3.22 -7.64
CA ALA A 157 3.87 -4.22 -8.20
C ALA A 157 4.13 -3.99 -9.70
N ALA A 158 3.09 -3.67 -10.48
CA ALA A 158 3.22 -3.32 -11.89
C ALA A 158 4.06 -2.05 -12.11
N GLU A 159 3.87 -1.02 -11.28
CA GLU A 159 4.66 0.22 -11.37
C GLU A 159 6.12 0.00 -10.93
N ILE A 160 6.39 -0.84 -9.92
CA ILE A 160 7.75 -1.25 -9.55
C ILE A 160 8.46 -1.91 -10.73
N ALA A 161 7.82 -2.89 -11.37
CA ALA A 161 8.38 -3.59 -12.53
C ALA A 161 8.67 -2.62 -13.69
N ARG A 162 7.75 -1.68 -13.93
CA ARG A 162 7.90 -0.62 -14.93
C ARG A 162 9.11 0.27 -14.63
N VAL A 163 9.22 0.81 -13.42
CA VAL A 163 10.31 1.72 -13.03
C VAL A 163 11.66 1.00 -13.04
N GLN A 164 11.73 -0.27 -12.62
CA GLN A 164 12.93 -1.10 -12.75
C GLN A 164 13.37 -1.26 -14.22
N GLU A 165 12.42 -1.46 -15.12
CA GLU A 165 12.70 -1.55 -16.55
C GLU A 165 13.24 -0.22 -17.11
N LEU A 166 12.64 0.91 -16.72
CA LEU A 166 13.12 2.25 -17.09
C LEU A 166 14.52 2.53 -16.52
N LEU A 167 14.82 2.11 -15.29
CA LEU A 167 16.14 2.22 -14.70
C LEU A 167 17.18 1.40 -15.46
N LYS A 168 16.83 0.18 -15.87
CA LYS A 168 17.71 -0.68 -16.67
C LYS A 168 18.04 -0.02 -18.01
N ASP A 169 17.03 0.50 -18.70
CA ASP A 169 17.22 1.18 -19.99
C ASP A 169 18.00 2.48 -19.83
N THR A 170 17.72 3.27 -18.78
CA THR A 170 18.46 4.50 -18.44
C THR A 170 19.93 4.21 -18.18
N ASN A 171 20.24 3.19 -17.35
CA ASN A 171 21.63 2.78 -17.09
C ASN A 171 22.36 2.34 -18.36
N ARG A 172 21.65 1.67 -19.29
CA ARG A 172 22.22 1.30 -20.59
C ARG A 172 22.54 2.54 -21.45
N VAL A 173 21.66 3.54 -21.50
CA VAL A 173 21.93 4.79 -22.24
C VAL A 173 23.10 5.54 -21.62
N ILE A 174 23.16 5.64 -20.28
CA ILE A 174 24.29 6.26 -19.56
C ILE A 174 25.61 5.58 -19.92
N ALA A 175 25.66 4.24 -19.84
CA ALA A 175 26.87 3.49 -20.16
C ALA A 175 27.34 3.77 -21.60
N ARG A 176 26.43 3.77 -22.56
CA ARG A 176 26.76 4.05 -23.97
C ARG A 176 27.15 5.49 -24.23
N GLN A 177 26.55 6.45 -23.52
CA GLN A 177 26.95 7.85 -23.63
C GLN A 177 28.37 8.05 -23.10
N LYS A 178 28.72 7.40 -21.98
CA LYS A 178 30.09 7.38 -21.44
C LYS A 178 31.08 6.74 -22.42
N ASP A 179 30.68 5.66 -23.10
CA ASP A 179 31.49 5.02 -24.15
C ASP A 179 31.67 5.93 -25.38
N ALA A 180 30.60 6.56 -25.85
CA ALA A 180 30.64 7.50 -26.99
C ALA A 180 31.52 8.72 -26.67
N ARG A 181 31.46 9.22 -25.44
CA ARG A 181 32.37 10.28 -24.97
C ARG A 181 33.83 9.83 -24.96
N ALA A 182 34.11 8.64 -24.44
CA ALA A 182 35.47 8.09 -24.46
C ALA A 182 35.98 7.92 -25.91
N GLU A 183 35.11 7.53 -26.85
CA GLU A 183 35.44 7.46 -28.28
C GLU A 183 35.68 8.85 -28.89
N THR A 184 34.93 9.89 -28.52
CA THR A 184 35.19 11.28 -28.95
C THR A 184 36.58 11.76 -28.50
N GLN A 185 36.93 11.49 -27.23
CA GLN A 185 38.20 11.90 -26.65
C GLN A 185 39.40 11.14 -27.25
N ARG A 186 39.25 9.81 -27.48
CA ARG A 186 40.34 8.95 -27.97
C ARG A 186 40.42 8.90 -29.51
N GLY A 187 39.32 9.17 -30.19
CA GLY A 187 39.09 8.81 -31.59
C GLY A 187 39.97 9.57 -32.57
N LYS A 188 40.75 8.83 -33.36
CA LYS A 188 41.47 9.36 -34.54
C LYS A 188 40.54 9.56 -35.74
N ASN A 189 39.41 8.84 -35.81
CA ASN A 189 38.42 8.94 -36.88
C ASN A 189 37.16 9.68 -36.40
N PRO A 190 36.89 10.91 -36.88
CA PRO A 190 35.71 11.69 -36.51
C PRO A 190 34.38 10.97 -36.80
N GLN A 191 34.36 10.12 -37.83
CA GLN A 191 33.14 9.44 -38.27
C GLN A 191 32.67 8.37 -37.27
N ASN A 192 33.63 7.70 -36.60
CA ASN A 192 33.30 6.73 -35.55
C ASN A 192 32.64 7.39 -34.35
N SER A 193 33.13 8.57 -33.94
CA SER A 193 32.56 9.35 -32.83
C SER A 193 31.15 9.83 -33.16
N GLN A 194 30.93 10.32 -34.39
CA GLN A 194 29.59 10.69 -34.87
C GLN A 194 28.63 9.50 -34.88
N ASP A 195 29.04 8.35 -35.43
CA ASP A 195 28.21 7.14 -35.49
C ASP A 195 27.89 6.59 -34.10
N ALA A 196 28.86 6.65 -33.18
CA ALA A 196 28.64 6.28 -31.78
C ALA A 196 27.61 7.22 -31.14
N GLN A 197 27.76 8.54 -31.28
CA GLN A 197 26.84 9.50 -30.69
C GLN A 197 25.41 9.37 -31.26
N LYS A 198 25.27 9.18 -32.58
CA LYS A 198 23.98 8.95 -33.24
C LYS A 198 23.26 7.72 -32.67
N LYS A 199 23.99 6.63 -32.44
CA LYS A 199 23.43 5.41 -31.83
C LYS A 199 22.95 5.64 -30.39
N VAL A 200 23.67 6.44 -29.59
CA VAL A 200 23.21 6.75 -28.23
C VAL A 200 21.95 7.60 -28.25
N ASN A 201 21.91 8.61 -29.13
CA ASN A 201 20.73 9.44 -29.32
C ASN A 201 19.50 8.62 -29.77
N ASP A 202 19.68 7.68 -30.69
CA ASP A 202 18.62 6.75 -31.12
C ASP A 202 18.10 5.87 -29.96
N GLU A 203 18.96 5.48 -29.01
CA GLU A 203 18.54 4.72 -27.82
C GLU A 203 17.80 5.61 -26.81
N ALA A 204 18.25 6.85 -26.61
CA ALA A 204 17.53 7.83 -25.80
C ALA A 204 16.15 8.14 -26.39
N ASP A 205 16.04 8.24 -27.71
CA ASP A 205 14.77 8.39 -28.45
C ASP A 205 13.84 7.20 -28.23
N ARG A 206 14.36 5.97 -28.22
CA ARG A 206 13.58 4.77 -27.93
C ARG A 206 13.10 4.73 -26.50
N LEU A 207 13.96 5.12 -25.54
CA LEU A 207 13.58 5.25 -24.14
C LEU A 207 12.46 6.27 -23.96
N ALA A 208 12.59 7.44 -24.61
CA ALA A 208 11.57 8.49 -24.60
C ALA A 208 10.22 7.99 -25.11
N LYS A 209 10.21 7.32 -26.27
CA LYS A 209 8.98 6.72 -26.85
C LYS A 209 8.38 5.64 -25.96
N LYS A 210 9.21 4.82 -25.31
CA LYS A 210 8.76 3.79 -24.37
C LYS A 210 8.07 4.41 -23.16
N ILE A 211 8.66 5.45 -22.58
CA ILE A 211 8.05 6.18 -21.46
C ILE A 211 6.70 6.77 -21.90
N ASP A 212 6.65 7.43 -23.05
CA ASP A 212 5.40 8.03 -23.57
C ASP A 212 4.31 6.98 -23.80
N GLN A 213 4.68 5.81 -24.34
CA GLN A 213 3.75 4.70 -24.53
C GLN A 213 3.22 4.17 -23.20
N GLN A 214 4.11 3.91 -22.24
CA GLN A 214 3.72 3.41 -20.91
C GLN A 214 2.89 4.44 -20.13
N ASP A 215 3.20 5.74 -20.25
CA ASP A 215 2.40 6.81 -19.66
C ASP A 215 1.01 6.84 -20.30
N ALA A 216 0.90 6.68 -21.61
CA ALA A 216 -0.39 6.64 -22.31
C ALA A 216 -1.24 5.44 -21.89
N GLU A 217 -0.64 4.26 -21.77
CA GLU A 217 -1.29 3.02 -21.31
C GLU A 217 -1.81 3.19 -19.87
N ARG A 218 -0.96 3.63 -18.94
CA ARG A 218 -1.35 3.89 -17.55
C ARG A 218 -2.50 4.90 -17.42
N ASN A 219 -2.43 6.00 -18.18
CA ASN A 219 -3.48 7.02 -18.17
C ASN A 219 -4.79 6.54 -18.83
N ALA A 220 -4.74 5.53 -19.70
CA ALA A 220 -5.91 4.89 -20.28
C ALA A 220 -6.57 3.94 -19.26
N ASP A 221 -5.77 3.14 -18.56
CA ASP A 221 -6.25 2.19 -17.56
C ASP A 221 -6.97 2.90 -16.41
N GLN A 222 -6.39 4.00 -15.89
CA GLN A 222 -7.04 4.84 -14.87
C GLN A 222 -8.39 5.42 -15.32
N LYS A 223 -8.52 5.81 -16.60
CA LYS A 223 -9.79 6.33 -17.15
C LYS A 223 -10.85 5.24 -17.35
N SER A 224 -10.45 4.00 -17.58
CA SER A 224 -11.39 2.87 -17.67
C SER A 224 -11.91 2.42 -16.31
N GLU A 225 -11.16 2.63 -15.23
CA GLU A 225 -11.62 2.36 -13.87
C GLU A 225 -12.65 3.40 -13.39
N GLU A 226 -12.41 4.70 -13.63
CA GLU A 226 -13.36 5.78 -13.29
C GLU A 226 -14.72 5.62 -14.02
N LYS A 227 -14.72 5.06 -15.24
CA LYS A 227 -15.96 4.79 -15.99
C LYS A 227 -16.74 3.57 -15.52
N LYS A 228 -16.15 2.69 -14.71
CA LYS A 228 -16.87 1.55 -14.11
C LYS A 228 -17.52 1.91 -12.77
N SER A 229 -17.11 3.00 -12.12
CA SER A 229 -17.73 3.50 -10.89
C SER A 229 -18.96 4.38 -11.12
N ASP A 230 -19.23 4.81 -12.35
CA ASP A 230 -20.43 5.60 -12.70
C ASP A 230 -21.26 4.85 -13.77
N GLY A 231 -22.20 4.03 -13.30
CA GLY A 231 -22.97 3.12 -14.16
C GLY A 231 -24.16 2.49 -13.47
N SER A 232 -25.11 3.30 -13.02
CA SER A 232 -26.51 2.88 -12.85
C SER A 232 -27.14 2.63 -14.21
N ASP A 233 -27.78 1.46 -14.34
CA ASP A 233 -28.74 1.03 -15.35
C ASP A 233 -28.38 1.18 -16.83
N SER A 234 -28.02 0.06 -17.44
CA SER A 234 -28.42 -0.30 -18.81
C SER A 234 -28.31 -1.82 -18.99
N GLU A 235 -29.45 -2.50 -19.07
CA GLU A 235 -29.58 -3.92 -19.42
C GLU A 235 -28.79 -4.28 -20.71
N PRO A 236 -28.09 -5.42 -20.75
CA PRO A 236 -27.51 -5.92 -22.00
C PRO A 236 -28.56 -6.67 -22.80
N LYS A 237 -28.99 -6.11 -23.93
CA LYS A 237 -29.60 -6.89 -25.02
C LYS A 237 -28.53 -7.67 -25.77
N SER A 238 -28.58 -8.99 -25.67
CA SER A 238 -27.88 -9.91 -26.58
C SER A 238 -28.33 -9.72 -28.03
N PRO A 239 -27.42 -9.83 -29.02
CA PRO A 239 -27.79 -10.20 -30.36
C PRO A 239 -27.40 -11.66 -30.66
N ASP A 240 -28.40 -12.41 -31.12
CA ASP A 240 -28.31 -13.75 -31.68
C ASP A 240 -27.45 -13.83 -32.95
N ASP A 241 -26.87 -15.02 -33.06
CA ASP A 241 -26.37 -15.79 -34.20
C ASP A 241 -26.80 -15.33 -35.61
N LYS A 242 -25.81 -15.21 -36.52
CA LYS A 242 -25.93 -15.67 -37.91
C LYS A 242 -24.57 -15.94 -38.56
N SER A 243 -24.23 -17.21 -38.56
CA SER A 243 -23.53 -17.98 -39.61
C SER A 243 -23.33 -17.29 -40.98
N GLN A 244 -22.08 -17.25 -41.47
CA GLN A 244 -21.74 -17.55 -42.88
C GLN A 244 -20.25 -17.87 -43.05
N LYS A 245 -19.97 -19.08 -43.53
CA LYS A 245 -18.70 -19.53 -44.10
C LYS A 245 -18.86 -19.49 -45.64
N PRO A 246 -17.78 -19.32 -46.41
CA PRO A 246 -17.27 -20.46 -47.17
C PRO A 246 -15.74 -20.59 -47.08
N GLY A 247 -15.24 -21.81 -47.22
CA GLY A 247 -13.81 -22.10 -47.25
C GLY A 247 -13.41 -22.86 -48.51
N GLU A 248 -12.13 -22.81 -48.82
CA GLU A 248 -11.29 -23.76 -49.57
C GLU A 248 -9.87 -23.14 -49.58
N ASN A 249 -8.72 -23.81 -49.55
CA ASN A 249 -8.33 -25.20 -49.39
C ASN A 249 -6.79 -25.19 -49.14
N GLY A 250 -6.23 -26.15 -48.41
CA GLY A 250 -4.75 -26.39 -48.41
C GLY A 250 -4.06 -26.68 -47.07
N LYS A 251 -4.10 -27.93 -46.61
CA LYS A 251 -3.18 -28.58 -45.63
C LYS A 251 -1.88 -29.02 -46.37
N PRO A 252 -0.77 -29.51 -45.73
CA PRO A 252 -0.55 -29.86 -44.32
C PRO A 252 0.84 -29.49 -43.68
N SER A 253 0.91 -29.70 -42.35
CA SER A 253 2.05 -29.69 -41.40
C SER A 253 3.14 -30.78 -41.67
N PRO A 254 4.05 -31.10 -40.72
CA PRO A 254 5.05 -30.32 -39.97
C PRO A 254 6.47 -30.94 -40.13
N SER A 255 7.57 -30.25 -39.75
CA SER A 255 8.87 -30.92 -39.54
C SER A 255 9.72 -30.34 -38.41
N LYS A 256 10.34 -31.31 -37.74
CA LYS A 256 11.09 -31.39 -36.47
C LYS A 256 12.42 -30.61 -36.47
N PRO A 257 12.99 -30.27 -35.28
CA PRO A 257 14.29 -29.63 -35.14
C PRO A 257 15.44 -30.66 -35.15
N GLU A 258 16.55 -30.33 -35.83
CA GLU A 258 17.78 -31.11 -35.82
C GLU A 258 18.90 -30.45 -34.99
N LYS A 259 19.56 -31.30 -34.22
CA LYS A 259 20.79 -31.08 -33.45
C LYS A 259 22.01 -31.06 -34.37
N SER A 260 23.06 -30.34 -33.98
CA SER A 260 24.46 -30.69 -34.30
C SER A 260 25.45 -30.09 -33.27
N LYS A 261 26.32 -30.96 -32.76
CA LYS A 261 27.61 -30.83 -32.02
C LYS A 261 28.49 -31.96 -32.60
N PRO A 262 29.84 -32.08 -32.46
CA PRO A 262 30.72 -31.63 -31.35
C PRO A 262 32.21 -31.26 -31.73
N GLY A 263 33.06 -31.01 -30.69
CA GLY A 263 34.55 -31.09 -30.66
C GLY A 263 35.29 -29.78 -31.00
N ASP A 264 36.35 -29.30 -30.33
CA ASP A 264 37.41 -29.94 -29.53
C ASP A 264 38.10 -28.91 -28.60
N SER A 265 38.89 -29.39 -27.61
CA SER A 265 39.59 -28.63 -26.55
C SER A 265 40.88 -27.93 -27.07
N PRO A 266 41.56 -27.04 -26.30
CA PRO A 266 42.48 -27.50 -25.24
C PRO A 266 42.62 -26.57 -24.00
N SER A 267 43.02 -27.17 -22.88
CA SER A 267 43.72 -26.53 -21.73
C SER A 267 45.23 -26.41 -22.05
N PRO A 268 46.08 -25.58 -21.39
CA PRO A 268 46.35 -25.67 -19.94
C PRO A 268 46.81 -24.37 -19.21
N SER A 269 47.05 -24.50 -17.89
CA SER A 269 48.09 -23.84 -17.05
C SER A 269 47.64 -22.75 -16.03
N SER A 270 47.68 -23.12 -14.75
CA SER A 270 48.11 -22.27 -13.60
C SER A 270 49.63 -21.97 -13.72
N PRO A 271 50.31 -21.08 -12.94
CA PRO A 271 49.96 -20.57 -11.58
C PRO A 271 50.27 -19.07 -11.34
N SER A 272 49.88 -18.54 -10.17
CA SER A 272 50.79 -17.80 -9.23
C SER A 272 50.03 -17.03 -8.14
N GLN A 273 50.62 -17.03 -6.94
CA GLN A 273 50.25 -16.33 -5.70
C GLN A 273 50.20 -14.80 -5.84
N PRO A 274 49.71 -14.07 -4.81
CA PRO A 274 50.65 -13.57 -3.81
C PRO A 274 50.19 -13.74 -2.35
N SER A 275 51.17 -13.77 -1.44
CA SER A 275 51.04 -13.57 0.00
C SER A 275 51.74 -12.23 0.38
N PRO A 276 51.89 -11.87 1.67
CA PRO A 276 50.98 -11.02 2.44
C PRO A 276 51.62 -9.67 2.84
N SER A 277 50.82 -8.67 3.20
CA SER A 277 51.31 -7.45 3.85
C SER A 277 50.41 -7.04 5.03
N GLN A 278 50.99 -7.05 6.22
CA GLN A 278 50.58 -6.37 7.47
C GLN A 278 51.86 -5.71 8.03
N PRO A 279 51.81 -4.82 9.04
CA PRO A 279 50.79 -3.85 9.47
C PRO A 279 51.40 -2.44 9.65
N GLY A 280 50.59 -1.40 9.85
CA GLY A 280 51.06 -0.07 10.23
C GLY A 280 50.08 0.66 11.16
N GLU A 281 50.41 0.70 12.45
CA GLU A 281 49.91 1.63 13.47
C GLU A 281 51.04 2.67 13.77
N PRO A 282 50.88 3.66 14.69
CA PRO A 282 49.83 4.68 14.83
C PRO A 282 50.46 6.10 15.00
N GLN A 283 49.75 7.21 14.71
CA GLN A 283 50.13 8.54 15.23
C GLN A 283 48.92 9.42 15.59
N LYS A 284 48.77 9.66 16.89
CA LYS A 284 48.32 10.91 17.57
C LYS A 284 49.59 11.53 18.23
N PRO A 285 49.63 12.77 18.81
CA PRO A 285 48.54 13.63 19.28
C PRO A 285 48.73 15.16 19.00
N GLY A 286 47.71 15.97 19.35
CA GLY A 286 47.84 17.42 19.47
C GLY A 286 46.66 18.06 20.22
N GLU A 287 46.85 18.34 21.51
CA GLU A 287 46.19 19.38 22.35
C GLU A 287 47.16 20.59 22.47
N PRO A 288 46.86 21.75 23.13
CA PRO A 288 45.66 22.28 23.83
C PRO A 288 45.24 23.68 23.26
N GLN A 289 44.28 24.51 23.73
CA GLN A 289 44.21 25.23 25.02
C GLN A 289 42.99 26.20 25.10
N GLN A 290 42.61 26.50 26.35
CA GLN A 290 41.53 27.34 26.91
C GLN A 290 41.48 28.84 26.54
N GLY A 291 40.25 29.41 26.59
CA GLY A 291 39.90 30.50 27.54
C GLY A 291 39.78 31.94 27.02
N GLY A 292 38.61 32.59 27.25
CA GLY A 292 38.48 34.06 27.29
C GLY A 292 37.10 34.64 26.93
N GLU A 293 36.33 35.05 27.94
CA GLU A 293 35.09 35.87 27.90
C GLU A 293 35.33 37.31 27.39
N PRO A 294 34.30 38.09 26.94
CA PRO A 294 33.44 38.83 27.88
C PRO A 294 31.94 39.03 27.49
N SER A 295 31.12 39.27 28.52
CA SER A 295 29.70 39.70 28.58
C SER A 295 29.49 41.22 28.22
N PRO A 296 28.29 41.84 28.37
CA PRO A 296 26.89 41.48 28.02
C PRO A 296 26.11 42.62 27.28
N GLY A 297 24.95 42.32 26.66
CA GLY A 297 24.07 43.35 26.06
C GLY A 297 22.63 42.90 25.75
N GLN A 298 21.74 43.08 26.72
CA GLN A 298 20.31 43.50 26.66
C GLN A 298 19.48 43.34 25.35
N GLN A 299 18.40 42.55 25.37
CA GLN A 299 16.98 42.96 25.19
C GLN A 299 16.02 41.84 24.67
N SER A 300 14.96 41.63 25.48
CA SER A 300 13.54 41.29 25.20
C SER A 300 13.11 40.05 24.37
N PRO A 301 12.15 39.24 24.87
CA PRO A 301 11.55 38.11 24.16
C PRO A 301 10.40 38.54 23.22
N PRO A 302 10.22 37.91 22.03
CA PRO A 302 9.05 38.16 21.18
C PRO A 302 7.81 37.39 21.66
N GLN A 303 6.66 38.09 21.65
CA GLN A 303 5.30 37.57 21.87
C GLN A 303 4.81 36.67 20.71
N PRO A 304 3.84 35.77 20.97
CA PRO A 304 3.15 34.99 19.95
C PRO A 304 2.07 35.83 19.23
N PRO A 305 1.88 35.72 17.90
CA PRO A 305 0.82 36.44 17.20
C PRO A 305 -0.55 35.76 17.35
N GLN A 306 -1.57 36.58 17.61
CA GLN A 306 -3.00 36.23 17.61
C GLN A 306 -3.55 35.98 16.19
N PRO A 307 -4.62 35.17 16.05
CA PRO A 307 -5.25 34.87 14.77
C PRO A 307 -6.21 35.98 14.32
N GLY A 308 -5.94 36.55 13.14
CA GLY A 308 -6.82 37.52 12.48
C GLY A 308 -7.88 36.85 11.62
N GLN A 309 -9.16 37.09 11.95
CA GLN A 309 -10.32 36.77 11.12
C GLN A 309 -10.27 37.53 9.78
N LYS A 310 -10.41 36.81 8.66
CA LYS A 310 -10.90 37.37 7.39
C LYS A 310 -11.96 36.43 6.81
N GLN A 311 -13.13 37.01 6.55
CA GLN A 311 -14.28 36.39 5.88
C GLN A 311 -13.89 35.88 4.46
N PRO A 312 -14.45 34.74 4.02
CA PRO A 312 -14.28 34.25 2.66
C PRO A 312 -15.20 35.02 1.70
N GLY A 313 -14.60 35.73 0.74
CA GLY A 313 -15.31 36.29 -0.41
C GLY A 313 -15.49 35.22 -1.48
N GLU A 314 -16.74 35.00 -1.89
CA GLU A 314 -17.14 34.17 -3.03
C GLU A 314 -16.37 34.60 -4.30
N LYS A 315 -15.46 33.73 -4.74
CA LYS A 315 -15.03 33.68 -6.14
C LYS A 315 -15.46 32.35 -6.71
N LYS A 316 -16.41 32.45 -7.66
CA LYS A 316 -16.80 31.40 -8.60
C LYS A 316 -15.59 30.56 -9.01
N ALA A 317 -15.63 29.29 -8.63
CA ALA A 317 -14.75 28.27 -9.18
C ALA A 317 -15.05 28.14 -10.68
N GLN A 318 -14.20 28.75 -11.51
CA GLN A 318 -13.93 28.21 -12.83
C GLN A 318 -13.03 27.00 -12.61
N GLN A 319 -13.60 25.81 -12.80
CA GLN A 319 -12.83 24.58 -12.99
C GLN A 319 -11.76 24.83 -14.06
N PRO A 320 -10.48 24.59 -13.78
CA PRO A 320 -9.57 24.19 -14.82
C PRO A 320 -9.88 22.72 -15.13
N GLU A 321 -10.58 22.47 -16.23
CA GLU A 321 -10.42 21.20 -16.95
C GLU A 321 -8.97 21.14 -17.45
N GLN A 322 -8.08 20.58 -16.64
CA GLN A 322 -6.83 20.02 -17.11
C GLN A 322 -6.75 18.56 -16.68
N LYS A 323 -7.14 17.69 -17.61
CA LYS A 323 -6.67 16.31 -17.71
C LYS A 323 -5.15 16.34 -17.91
N ASP A 324 -4.37 16.54 -16.85
CA ASP A 324 -2.96 16.23 -16.92
C ASP A 324 -2.81 14.70 -16.80
N SER A 325 -2.53 14.08 -17.93
CA SER A 325 -1.92 12.74 -17.99
C SER A 325 -0.73 12.73 -17.03
N GLN A 326 -0.72 11.82 -16.05
CA GLN A 326 0.43 11.65 -15.17
C GLN A 326 1.62 11.25 -16.03
N LYS A 327 2.60 12.15 -16.15
CA LYS A 327 3.87 11.90 -16.84
C LYS A 327 4.83 11.23 -15.87
N THR A 328 5.65 10.32 -16.37
CA THR A 328 6.75 9.74 -15.60
C THR A 328 7.68 10.85 -15.09
N ALA A 329 7.97 10.86 -13.79
CA ALA A 329 8.93 11.79 -13.23
C ALA A 329 10.34 11.54 -13.83
N GLY A 330 11.05 12.62 -14.11
CA GLY A 330 12.33 12.58 -14.84
C GLY A 330 12.22 12.70 -16.36
N ARG A 331 11.00 12.68 -16.94
CA ARG A 331 10.80 12.83 -18.39
C ARG A 331 11.46 14.09 -18.97
N GLU A 332 11.43 15.19 -18.23
CA GLU A 332 12.08 16.44 -18.62
C GLU A 332 13.60 16.27 -18.75
N GLN A 333 14.24 15.55 -17.82
CA GLN A 333 15.68 15.33 -17.87
C GLN A 333 16.08 14.43 -19.03
N LEU A 334 15.23 13.47 -19.40
CA LEU A 334 15.45 12.71 -20.63
C LEU A 334 15.39 13.59 -21.88
N GLU A 335 14.43 14.52 -21.96
CA GLU A 335 14.34 15.45 -23.09
C GLU A 335 15.52 16.41 -23.16
N GLN A 336 15.97 16.93 -22.02
CA GLN A 336 17.18 17.76 -21.94
C GLN A 336 18.41 16.94 -22.38
N ALA A 337 18.58 15.71 -21.88
CA ALA A 337 19.67 14.84 -22.30
C ALA A 337 19.68 14.60 -23.82
N ARG A 338 18.51 14.39 -24.43
CA ARG A 338 18.38 14.22 -25.89
C ARG A 338 18.77 15.47 -26.66
N GLN A 339 18.40 16.66 -26.15
CA GLN A 339 18.82 17.93 -26.76
C GLN A 339 20.34 18.08 -26.72
N GLU A 340 20.97 17.79 -25.58
CA GLU A 340 22.43 17.81 -25.46
C GLU A 340 23.11 16.78 -26.37
N MET A 341 22.55 15.57 -26.48
CA MET A 341 23.03 14.54 -27.42
C MET A 341 22.93 15.00 -28.87
N GLN A 342 21.87 15.71 -29.25
CA GLN A 342 21.70 16.25 -30.59
C GLN A 342 22.72 17.36 -30.88
N GLN A 343 22.95 18.27 -29.92
CA GLN A 343 23.98 19.30 -30.05
C GLN A 343 25.39 18.68 -30.13
N ALA A 344 25.66 17.60 -29.39
CA ALA A 344 26.91 16.86 -29.51
C ALA A 344 27.10 16.29 -30.92
N ILE A 345 26.05 15.78 -31.58
CA ILE A 345 26.10 15.31 -32.97
C ILE A 345 26.50 16.47 -33.91
N GLU A 346 25.87 17.64 -33.75
CA GLU A 346 26.15 18.81 -34.59
C GLU A 346 27.59 19.32 -34.42
N GLU A 347 28.09 19.38 -33.19
CA GLU A 347 29.48 19.79 -32.92
C GLU A 347 30.48 18.76 -33.47
N LEU A 348 30.17 17.45 -33.39
CA LEU A 348 30.98 16.40 -34.02
C LEU A 348 30.98 16.50 -35.55
N GLU A 349 29.86 16.87 -36.17
CA GLU A 349 29.75 17.12 -37.62
C GLU A 349 30.58 18.33 -38.06
N GLN A 350 30.68 19.34 -37.20
CA GLN A 350 31.53 20.51 -37.40
C GLN A 350 33.02 20.24 -37.07
N GLY A 351 33.35 19.07 -36.55
CA GLY A 351 34.70 18.68 -36.16
C GLY A 351 35.17 19.26 -34.82
N ASN A 352 34.25 19.84 -34.04
CA ASN A 352 34.54 20.49 -32.76
C ASN A 352 34.41 19.51 -31.59
N LYS A 353 35.50 18.79 -31.31
CA LYS A 353 35.53 17.72 -30.31
C LYS A 353 35.35 18.20 -28.87
N ASP A 354 35.87 19.38 -28.55
CA ASP A 354 35.85 19.89 -27.17
C ASP A 354 34.41 20.20 -26.76
N LYS A 355 33.68 20.98 -27.58
CA LYS A 355 32.27 21.26 -27.31
C LYS A 355 31.37 20.03 -27.41
N ALA A 356 31.66 19.12 -28.34
CA ALA A 356 30.95 17.83 -28.38
C ALA A 356 31.10 17.06 -27.08
N THR A 357 32.29 17.08 -26.48
CA THR A 357 32.56 16.42 -25.19
C THR A 357 31.81 17.11 -24.04
N GLU A 358 31.73 18.44 -24.03
CA GLU A 358 30.94 19.22 -23.07
C GLU A 358 29.45 18.84 -23.13
N ASN A 359 28.84 18.88 -24.32
CA ASN A 359 27.45 18.46 -24.52
C ASN A 359 27.25 16.98 -24.15
N GLN A 360 28.25 16.12 -24.39
CA GLN A 360 28.18 14.72 -23.97
C GLN A 360 28.18 14.56 -22.45
N ASP A 361 28.96 15.37 -21.73
CA ASP A 361 28.99 15.40 -20.26
C ASP A 361 27.66 15.92 -19.68
N ASP A 362 27.11 16.99 -20.26
CA ASP A 362 25.80 17.52 -19.86
C ASP A 362 24.69 16.48 -20.09
N ALA A 363 24.71 15.76 -21.22
CA ALA A 363 23.80 14.64 -21.46
C ALA A 363 23.92 13.52 -20.41
N VAL A 364 25.15 13.16 -19.98
CA VAL A 364 25.35 12.19 -18.91
C VAL A 364 24.77 12.70 -17.59
N SER A 365 25.03 13.96 -17.24
CA SER A 365 24.50 14.57 -16.01
C SER A 365 22.97 14.51 -15.96
N ARG A 366 22.29 14.86 -17.07
CA ARG A 366 20.83 14.79 -17.17
C ARG A 366 20.29 13.36 -17.06
N LEU A 367 20.96 12.38 -17.65
CA LEU A 367 20.57 10.99 -17.51
C LEU A 367 20.79 10.45 -16.08
N GLU A 368 21.83 10.91 -15.39
CA GLU A 368 22.08 10.59 -13.98
C GLU A 368 21.02 11.22 -13.06
N GLU A 369 20.56 12.45 -13.36
CA GLU A 369 19.41 13.06 -12.69
C GLU A 369 18.12 12.27 -12.92
N LEU A 370 17.84 11.82 -14.16
CA LEU A 370 16.72 10.92 -14.46
C LEU A 370 16.81 9.63 -13.64
N LYS A 371 17.99 8.99 -13.63
CA LYS A 371 18.23 7.77 -12.86
C LYS A 371 17.92 7.99 -11.37
N ALA A 372 18.42 9.06 -10.77
CA ALA A 372 18.20 9.36 -9.36
C ALA A 372 16.70 9.55 -9.04
N GLN A 373 15.94 10.21 -9.93
CA GLN A 373 14.50 10.37 -9.76
C GLN A 373 13.76 9.03 -9.86
N LEU A 374 14.13 8.17 -10.82
CA LEU A 374 13.55 6.84 -10.95
C LEU A 374 13.90 5.94 -9.75
N GLU A 375 15.12 6.03 -9.19
CA GLU A 375 15.53 5.31 -7.98
C GLU A 375 14.72 5.76 -6.75
N GLU A 376 14.45 7.06 -6.62
CA GLU A 376 13.62 7.59 -5.54
C GLU A 376 12.16 7.14 -5.66
N ILE A 377 11.59 7.14 -6.86
CA ILE A 377 10.24 6.61 -7.10
C ILE A 377 10.18 5.12 -6.78
N LEU A 378 11.18 4.35 -7.23
CA LEU A 378 11.26 2.92 -6.94
C LEU A 378 11.33 2.67 -5.42
N ARG A 379 12.10 3.48 -4.69
CA ARG A 379 12.19 3.40 -3.23
C ARG A 379 10.82 3.66 -2.58
N GLN A 380 10.12 4.71 -2.99
CA GLN A 380 8.79 5.05 -2.48
C GLN A 380 7.78 3.92 -2.77
N LEU A 381 7.76 3.39 -3.99
CA LEU A 381 6.86 2.30 -4.36
C LEU A 381 7.14 1.01 -3.56
N ARG A 382 8.41 0.66 -3.34
CA ARG A 382 8.79 -0.47 -2.48
C ARG A 382 8.40 -0.24 -1.03
N GLU A 383 8.50 0.99 -0.54
CA GLU A 383 8.03 1.37 0.78
C GLU A 383 6.51 1.22 0.90
N ASP A 384 5.74 1.63 -0.11
CA ASP A 384 4.29 1.47 -0.15
C ASP A 384 3.87 -0.01 -0.26
N GLU A 385 4.53 -0.78 -1.12
CA GLU A 385 4.32 -2.23 -1.24
C GLU A 385 4.56 -2.93 0.11
N ARG A 386 5.67 -2.61 0.77
CA ARG A 386 5.99 -3.16 2.09
C ARG A 386 4.94 -2.77 3.14
N GLU A 387 4.46 -1.52 3.14
CA GLU A 387 3.39 -1.10 4.07
C GLU A 387 2.09 -1.87 3.83
N SER A 388 1.76 -2.14 2.57
CA SER A 388 0.62 -2.97 2.19
C SER A 388 0.76 -4.41 2.73
N TYR A 389 1.93 -5.04 2.54
CA TYR A 389 2.22 -6.37 3.10
C TYR A 389 2.12 -6.41 4.63
N LEU A 390 2.74 -5.44 5.33
CA LEU A 390 2.68 -5.35 6.79
C LEU A 390 1.23 -5.26 7.28
N THR A 391 0.43 -4.40 6.66
CA THR A 391 -0.98 -4.19 7.01
C THR A 391 -1.84 -5.41 6.72
N LEU A 392 -1.55 -6.15 5.64
CA LEU A 392 -2.23 -7.39 5.27
C LEU A 392 -1.93 -8.51 6.29
N LEU A 393 -0.65 -8.72 6.56
CA LEU A 393 -0.18 -9.75 7.49
C LEU A 393 -0.65 -9.48 8.92
N GLU A 394 -0.61 -8.23 9.39
CA GLU A 394 -1.06 -7.87 10.73
C GLU A 394 -2.53 -8.26 10.93
N ALA A 395 -3.40 -7.95 9.97
CA ALA A 395 -4.81 -8.29 10.07
C ALA A 395 -5.07 -9.81 10.01
N ARG A 396 -4.35 -10.52 9.14
CA ARG A 396 -4.43 -12.00 9.09
C ARG A 396 -4.05 -12.59 10.45
N PHE A 397 -2.94 -12.14 11.04
CA PHE A 397 -2.48 -12.62 12.34
C PHE A 397 -3.43 -12.23 13.48
N GLN A 398 -4.01 -11.03 13.48
CA GLN A 398 -5.03 -10.64 14.46
C GLN A 398 -6.28 -11.52 14.38
N ASN A 399 -6.74 -11.86 13.17
CA ASN A 399 -7.89 -12.75 12.99
C ASN A 399 -7.58 -14.18 13.46
N MET A 400 -6.39 -14.70 13.13
CA MET A 400 -5.94 -16.00 13.64
C MET A 400 -5.82 -16.01 15.17
N LEU A 401 -5.33 -14.91 15.77
CA LEU A 401 -5.20 -14.77 17.22
C LEU A 401 -6.56 -14.81 17.91
N LYS A 402 -7.54 -14.04 17.41
CA LYS A 402 -8.92 -14.06 17.94
C LYS A 402 -9.51 -15.47 17.92
N ARG A 403 -9.36 -16.19 16.80
CA ARG A 403 -9.82 -17.59 16.66
C ARG A 403 -9.09 -18.51 17.63
N GLN A 404 -7.77 -18.40 17.72
CA GLN A 404 -6.97 -19.24 18.61
C GLN A 404 -7.35 -19.01 20.08
N GLN A 405 -7.52 -17.76 20.52
CA GLN A 405 -7.95 -17.46 21.89
C GLN A 405 -9.31 -18.07 22.23
N HIS A 406 -10.24 -18.11 21.26
CA HIS A 406 -11.51 -18.80 21.42
C HIS A 406 -11.31 -20.32 21.60
N ILE A 407 -10.55 -20.95 20.71
CA ILE A 407 -10.23 -22.37 20.76
C ILE A 407 -9.61 -22.72 22.13
N ASN A 408 -8.59 -21.99 22.57
CA ASN A 408 -7.92 -22.24 23.85
C ASN A 408 -8.90 -22.18 25.03
N LYS A 409 -9.78 -21.17 25.06
CA LYS A 409 -10.78 -21.00 26.11
C LYS A 409 -11.79 -22.15 26.12
N GLU A 410 -12.24 -22.58 24.96
CA GLU A 410 -13.21 -23.66 24.84
C GLU A 410 -12.57 -25.03 25.10
N THR A 411 -11.33 -25.27 24.69
CA THR A 411 -10.55 -26.47 25.04
C THR A 411 -10.45 -26.62 26.56
N LEU A 412 -10.14 -25.54 27.29
CA LEU A 412 -10.13 -25.53 28.75
C LEU A 412 -11.51 -25.88 29.35
N ARG A 413 -12.59 -25.34 28.77
CA ARG A 413 -13.96 -25.63 29.22
C ARG A 413 -14.34 -27.09 28.98
N VAL A 414 -13.96 -27.64 27.82
CA VAL A 414 -14.24 -29.04 27.44
C VAL A 414 -13.43 -29.99 28.33
N ASP A 415 -12.16 -29.68 28.59
CA ASP A 415 -11.27 -30.49 29.46
C ASP A 415 -11.79 -30.61 30.90
N ALA A 416 -12.48 -29.56 31.39
CA ALA A 416 -13.10 -29.55 32.72
C ALA A 416 -14.28 -30.53 32.87
N ILE A 417 -14.79 -31.13 31.78
CA ILE A 417 -15.85 -32.13 31.83
C ILE A 417 -15.30 -33.45 32.40
N GLY A 418 -15.77 -33.80 33.60
CA GLY A 418 -15.41 -35.04 34.28
C GLY A 418 -15.76 -36.28 33.46
N ALA A 419 -14.95 -37.34 33.58
CA ALA A 419 -15.04 -38.55 32.75
C ALA A 419 -16.45 -39.17 32.70
N GLU A 420 -17.15 -39.19 33.84
CA GLU A 420 -18.52 -39.71 34.00
C GLU A 420 -19.57 -38.90 33.22
N ASP A 421 -19.35 -37.59 33.06
CA ASP A 421 -20.29 -36.69 32.40
C ASP A 421 -20.03 -36.54 30.90
N ARG A 422 -18.88 -37.02 30.39
CA ARG A 422 -18.49 -36.89 28.98
C ARG A 422 -19.53 -37.42 27.99
N PRO A 423 -20.16 -38.61 28.19
CA PRO A 423 -21.19 -39.10 27.28
C PRO A 423 -22.46 -38.24 27.31
N ARG A 424 -22.81 -37.69 28.48
CA ARG A 424 -24.02 -36.87 28.68
C ARG A 424 -23.86 -35.46 28.12
N GLN A 425 -22.64 -34.93 28.17
CA GLN A 425 -22.32 -33.58 27.72
C GLN A 425 -21.77 -33.53 26.28
N ASN A 426 -21.93 -34.58 25.48
CA ASN A 426 -21.49 -34.61 24.07
C ASN A 426 -20.00 -34.25 23.89
N PHE A 427 -19.11 -34.69 24.80
CA PHE A 427 -17.69 -34.34 24.80
C PHE A 427 -17.02 -34.53 23.43
N ALA A 428 -17.26 -35.69 22.79
CA ALA A 428 -16.68 -36.01 21.48
C ALA A 428 -17.10 -35.03 20.38
N SER A 429 -18.34 -34.54 20.43
CA SER A 429 -18.84 -33.53 19.48
C SER A 429 -18.18 -32.18 19.72
N GLN A 430 -18.04 -31.77 20.99
CA GLN A 430 -17.36 -30.51 21.33
C GLN A 430 -15.88 -30.53 20.90
N ALA A 431 -15.18 -31.65 21.10
CA ALA A 431 -13.81 -31.83 20.65
C ALA A 431 -13.68 -31.79 19.11
N ASP A 432 -14.61 -32.39 18.36
CA ASP A 432 -14.61 -32.33 16.88
C ASP A 432 -14.93 -30.92 16.35
N THR A 433 -15.78 -30.15 17.03
CA THR A 433 -16.00 -28.74 16.68
C THR A 433 -14.72 -27.93 16.83
N LEU A 434 -14.03 -28.05 17.96
CA LEU A 434 -12.74 -27.37 18.19
C LEU A 434 -11.67 -27.81 17.19
N ARG A 435 -11.65 -29.10 16.83
CA ARG A 435 -10.77 -29.62 15.78
C ARG A 435 -10.98 -28.91 14.45
N LYS A 436 -12.24 -28.74 14.03
CA LYS A 436 -12.58 -28.06 12.76
C LYS A 436 -12.20 -26.59 12.79
N GLU A 437 -12.47 -25.89 13.88
CA GLU A 437 -12.07 -24.49 14.05
C GLU A 437 -10.54 -24.33 14.01
N GLN A 438 -9.81 -25.25 14.61
CA GLN A 438 -8.34 -25.28 14.55
C GLN A 438 -7.82 -25.60 13.14
N GLU A 439 -8.50 -26.49 12.41
CA GLU A 439 -8.18 -26.82 11.02
C GLU A 439 -8.36 -25.61 10.10
N ASP A 440 -9.43 -24.85 10.29
CA ASP A 440 -9.65 -23.58 9.58
C ASP A 440 -8.56 -22.55 9.90
N ASN A 441 -8.12 -22.46 11.16
CA ASN A 441 -7.03 -21.57 11.56
C ASN A 441 -5.68 -21.99 10.93
N ALA A 442 -5.43 -23.30 10.81
CA ALA A 442 -4.24 -23.83 10.15
C ALA A 442 -4.19 -23.45 8.66
N LEU A 443 -5.33 -23.47 7.96
CA LEU A 443 -5.40 -23.04 6.57
C LEU A 443 -5.05 -21.54 6.41
N GLU A 444 -5.43 -20.69 7.36
CA GLU A 444 -5.02 -19.28 7.34
C GLU A 444 -3.51 -19.11 7.56
N ALA A 445 -2.91 -19.91 8.44
CA ALA A 445 -1.47 -19.90 8.65
C ALA A 445 -0.70 -20.34 7.39
N GLU A 446 -1.19 -21.36 6.68
CA GLU A 446 -0.62 -21.83 5.41
C GLU A 446 -0.65 -20.73 4.34
N LYS A 447 -1.78 -20.03 4.18
CA LYS A 447 -1.88 -18.88 3.27
C LYS A 447 -0.92 -17.75 3.65
N ALA A 448 -0.79 -17.44 4.94
CA ALA A 448 0.13 -16.40 5.41
C ALA A 448 1.60 -16.77 5.17
N ALA A 449 1.96 -18.05 5.33
CA ALA A 449 3.30 -18.55 5.01
C ALA A 449 3.63 -18.40 3.51
N HIS A 450 2.66 -18.70 2.63
CA HIS A 450 2.83 -18.48 1.19
C HIS A 450 3.07 -17.01 0.85
N LEU A 451 2.28 -16.10 1.42
CA LEU A 451 2.44 -14.66 1.20
C LEU A 451 3.83 -14.16 1.63
N LEU A 452 4.34 -14.62 2.77
CA LEU A 452 5.67 -14.27 3.26
C LEU A 452 6.79 -14.82 2.37
N LYS A 453 6.60 -16.00 1.77
CA LYS A 453 7.56 -16.60 0.83
C LYS A 453 7.60 -15.87 -0.51
N GLU A 454 6.45 -15.39 -0.99
CA GLU A 454 6.37 -14.57 -2.20
C GLU A 454 7.04 -13.22 -2.03
N GLU A 455 6.92 -12.62 -0.84
CA GLU A 455 7.59 -11.37 -0.48
C GLU A 455 9.11 -11.54 -0.38
N GLY A 456 9.58 -12.65 0.20
CA GLY A 456 10.96 -13.14 0.05
C GLY A 456 12.06 -12.36 0.80
N SER A 457 11.72 -11.31 1.57
CA SER A 457 12.72 -10.46 2.23
C SER A 457 13.00 -10.83 3.71
N SER A 458 12.20 -11.74 4.27
CA SER A 458 12.28 -12.21 5.66
C SER A 458 12.65 -13.68 5.74
N VAL A 459 13.41 -14.08 6.77
CA VAL A 459 13.80 -15.48 7.00
C VAL A 459 13.19 -16.05 8.26
N ALA A 460 13.22 -15.32 9.37
CA ALA A 460 12.67 -15.82 10.63
C ALA A 460 11.13 -15.83 10.63
N PHE A 461 10.48 -14.89 9.93
CA PHE A 461 9.02 -14.78 9.88
C PHE A 461 8.35 -15.97 9.18
N PRO A 462 8.73 -16.35 7.94
CA PRO A 462 8.17 -17.54 7.29
C PRO A 462 8.31 -18.80 8.15
N GLU A 463 9.50 -19.00 8.73
CA GLU A 463 9.76 -20.15 9.61
C GLU A 463 8.88 -20.15 10.86
N ALA A 464 8.69 -18.98 11.50
CA ALA A 464 7.81 -18.87 12.66
C ALA A 464 6.35 -19.24 12.32
N VAL A 465 5.85 -18.79 11.16
CA VAL A 465 4.50 -19.15 10.70
C VAL A 465 4.40 -20.63 10.37
N GLU A 466 5.41 -21.24 9.76
CA GLU A 466 5.42 -22.68 9.50
C GLU A 466 5.39 -23.51 10.78
N GLN A 467 6.22 -23.18 11.77
CA GLN A 467 6.19 -23.88 13.06
C GLN A 467 4.88 -23.70 13.81
N MET A 468 4.29 -22.52 13.71
CA MET A 468 2.96 -22.24 14.25
C MET A 468 1.89 -23.09 13.54
N HIS A 469 1.90 -23.16 12.21
CA HIS A 469 1.02 -24.04 11.43
C HIS A 469 1.18 -25.51 11.86
N ASP A 470 2.41 -25.99 12.06
CA ASP A 470 2.66 -27.35 12.52
C ASP A 470 2.13 -27.59 13.93
N ASN A 471 2.22 -26.58 14.82
CA ASN A 471 1.56 -26.63 16.14
C ASN A 471 0.04 -26.74 16.00
N MET A 472 -0.58 -25.98 15.09
CA MET A 472 -2.02 -26.08 14.83
C MET A 472 -2.41 -27.48 14.35
N ARG A 473 -1.61 -28.10 13.47
CA ARG A 473 -1.81 -29.50 13.00
C ARG A 473 -1.72 -30.51 14.14
N VAL A 474 -0.80 -30.30 15.10
CA VAL A 474 -0.71 -31.13 16.31
C VAL A 474 -1.99 -31.01 17.13
N VAL A 475 -2.49 -29.80 17.37
CA VAL A 475 -3.75 -29.58 18.10
C VAL A 475 -4.93 -30.27 17.38
N VAL A 476 -5.04 -30.13 16.05
CA VAL A 476 -6.05 -30.85 15.25
C VAL A 476 -5.98 -32.36 15.49
N SER A 477 -4.78 -32.95 15.42
CA SER A 477 -4.60 -34.38 15.63
C SER A 477 -4.97 -34.83 17.04
N ARG A 478 -4.70 -34.02 18.07
CA ARG A 478 -5.00 -34.33 19.47
C ARG A 478 -6.49 -34.18 19.78
N LEU A 479 -7.12 -33.12 19.31
CA LEU A 479 -8.57 -32.93 19.45
C LEU A 479 -9.38 -34.01 18.72
N ALA A 480 -8.90 -34.50 17.57
CA ALA A 480 -9.47 -35.66 16.88
C ALA A 480 -9.46 -36.93 17.76
N LYS A 481 -8.42 -37.09 18.59
CA LYS A 481 -8.27 -38.16 19.58
C LYS A 481 -8.96 -37.85 20.92
N GLN A 482 -9.73 -36.76 21.02
CA GLN A 482 -10.39 -36.33 22.26
C GLN A 482 -9.41 -35.96 23.39
N GLU A 483 -8.18 -35.58 23.03
CA GLU A 483 -7.13 -35.18 23.98
C GLU A 483 -7.15 -33.66 24.20
N THR A 484 -7.78 -33.21 25.28
CA THR A 484 -7.90 -31.78 25.65
C THR A 484 -6.96 -31.34 26.77
N GLY A 485 -6.08 -32.22 27.23
CA GLY A 485 -5.26 -32.02 28.42
C GLY A 485 -4.09 -31.05 28.25
N LYS A 486 -3.16 -31.06 29.23
CA LYS A 486 -2.07 -30.09 29.37
C LYS A 486 -1.20 -29.90 28.13
N THR A 487 -0.82 -30.97 27.44
CA THR A 487 -0.02 -30.86 26.22
C THR A 487 -0.78 -30.16 25.09
N THR A 488 -2.07 -30.44 24.90
CA THR A 488 -2.90 -29.74 23.90
C THR A 488 -2.98 -28.25 24.23
N GLN A 489 -3.30 -27.92 25.49
CA GLN A 489 -3.41 -26.54 25.97
C GLN A 489 -2.07 -25.77 25.90
N LEU A 490 -0.94 -26.45 26.14
CA LEU A 490 0.38 -25.84 25.99
C LEU A 490 0.65 -25.50 24.52
N VAL A 491 0.42 -26.42 23.58
CA VAL A 491 0.65 -26.17 22.15
C VAL A 491 -0.25 -25.03 21.64
N GLU A 492 -1.51 -25.02 22.06
CA GLU A 492 -2.46 -23.92 21.86
C GLU A 492 -1.94 -22.57 22.40
N GLN A 493 -1.29 -22.56 23.57
CA GLN A 493 -0.68 -21.36 24.13
C GLN A 493 0.54 -20.88 23.33
N LEU A 494 1.40 -21.80 22.85
CA LEU A 494 2.56 -21.47 22.03
C LEU A 494 2.14 -20.83 20.68
N ILE A 495 1.01 -21.25 20.10
CA ILE A 495 0.42 -20.63 18.92
C ILE A 495 0.05 -19.17 19.20
N VAL A 496 -0.64 -18.91 20.33
CA VAL A 496 -1.00 -17.54 20.77
C VAL A 496 0.24 -16.67 20.96
N GLU A 497 1.26 -17.18 21.66
CA GLU A 497 2.51 -16.45 21.89
C GLU A 497 3.21 -16.08 20.58
N THR A 498 3.24 -16.99 19.60
CA THR A 498 3.83 -16.74 18.28
C THR A 498 3.06 -15.65 17.52
N LEU A 499 1.72 -15.71 17.53
CA LEU A 499 0.87 -14.70 16.90
C LEU A 499 1.07 -13.32 17.54
N ASP A 500 1.09 -13.23 18.87
CA ASP A 500 1.30 -11.98 19.60
C ASP A 500 2.66 -11.35 19.26
N GLU A 501 3.73 -12.15 19.22
CA GLU A 501 5.07 -11.66 18.88
C GLU A 501 5.16 -11.17 17.44
N MET A 502 4.57 -11.89 16.48
CA MET A 502 4.53 -11.46 15.09
C MET A 502 3.71 -10.18 14.92
N ILE A 503 2.53 -10.08 15.54
CA ILE A 503 1.72 -8.84 15.51
C ILE A 503 2.49 -7.67 16.10
N ALA A 504 3.15 -7.86 17.25
CA ALA A 504 3.93 -6.81 17.89
C ALA A 504 5.09 -6.33 17.00
N ALA A 505 5.77 -7.24 16.31
CA ALA A 505 6.83 -6.91 15.39
C ALA A 505 6.32 -6.14 14.15
N LEU A 506 5.20 -6.58 13.55
CA LEU A 506 4.59 -5.88 12.42
C LEU A 506 4.09 -4.48 12.79
N ARG A 507 3.40 -4.33 13.93
CA ARG A 507 2.93 -3.02 14.43
C ARG A 507 4.06 -2.04 14.67
N LYS A 508 5.13 -2.50 15.31
CA LYS A 508 6.31 -1.67 15.54
C LYS A 508 6.89 -1.15 14.23
N GLU A 509 6.85 -1.96 13.17
CA GLU A 509 7.35 -1.56 11.87
C GLU A 509 6.43 -0.56 11.16
N LEU A 510 5.11 -0.72 11.30
CA LEU A 510 4.12 0.26 10.84
C LEU A 510 4.26 1.61 11.56
N GLU A 511 4.46 1.60 12.89
CA GLU A 511 4.67 2.80 13.71
C GLU A 511 5.93 3.57 13.27
N LYS A 512 7.06 2.87 13.10
CA LYS A 512 8.30 3.51 12.62
C LYS A 512 8.12 4.22 11.28
N LYS A 513 7.34 3.64 10.37
CA LYS A 513 7.04 4.25 9.08
C LYS A 513 6.21 5.52 9.23
N GLN A 514 5.22 5.51 10.13
CA GLN A 514 4.44 6.72 10.43
C GLN A 514 5.32 7.84 11.00
N ASP A 515 6.24 7.50 11.91
CA ASP A 515 7.19 8.46 12.48
C ASP A 515 8.16 9.01 11.42
N GLN A 516 8.65 8.16 10.52
CA GLN A 516 9.50 8.57 9.40
C GLN A 516 8.76 9.51 8.43
N LYS A 517 7.48 9.23 8.13
CA LYS A 517 6.64 10.11 7.31
C LYS A 517 6.39 11.47 7.98
N GLN A 518 6.39 11.54 9.32
CA GLN A 518 6.24 12.80 10.06
C GLN A 518 7.55 13.59 10.23
N GLN A 519 8.72 12.95 10.15
CA GLN A 519 10.02 13.57 10.42
C GLN A 519 10.86 13.93 9.18
N GLN A 520 10.41 13.64 7.95
CA GLN A 520 11.22 13.94 6.77
C GLN A 520 11.23 15.43 6.37
N GLY A 521 12.33 16.09 6.72
CA GLY A 521 13.00 17.08 5.87
C GLY A 521 14.03 16.38 4.96
N PRO A 522 14.38 16.96 3.79
CA PRO A 522 15.22 16.29 2.80
C PRO A 522 16.71 16.37 3.17
N GLN A 523 17.31 15.30 3.70
CA GLN A 523 18.78 15.15 3.68
C GLN A 523 19.24 13.70 3.92
N GLY A 524 19.78 13.08 2.87
CA GLY A 524 20.54 11.83 2.94
C GLY A 524 20.79 11.26 1.54
N GLN A 525 22.06 11.18 1.13
CA GLN A 525 22.46 10.50 -0.11
C GLN A 525 22.16 8.99 -0.01
N PRO A 526 21.47 8.36 -0.98
CA PRO A 526 21.15 6.94 -0.90
C PRO A 526 22.37 6.07 -1.20
N GLY A 527 22.56 5.02 -0.40
CA GLY A 527 23.32 3.84 -0.81
C GLY A 527 22.60 3.06 -1.92
N PRO A 528 23.22 2.00 -2.47
CA PRO A 528 22.60 1.20 -3.53
C PRO A 528 21.21 0.70 -3.11
N PRO A 529 20.26 0.57 -4.06
CA PRO A 529 18.86 0.24 -3.78
C PRO A 529 18.71 -1.21 -3.32
N GLN A 530 19.00 -1.48 -2.05
CA GLN A 530 18.63 -2.73 -1.40
C GLN A 530 17.15 -2.70 -1.05
N ASP A 531 16.47 -3.82 -1.30
CA ASP A 531 15.06 -3.99 -0.94
C ASP A 531 14.92 -3.94 0.59
N PRO A 532 14.08 -3.05 1.14
CA PRO A 532 13.93 -2.94 2.57
C PRO A 532 13.22 -4.19 3.09
N SER A 533 13.90 -5.00 3.91
CA SER A 533 13.32 -6.19 4.54
C SER A 533 12.02 -5.87 5.28
N LEU A 534 11.04 -6.78 5.26
CA LEU A 534 9.70 -6.60 5.83
C LEU A 534 9.75 -6.11 7.27
N VAL A 535 10.69 -6.62 8.06
CA VAL A 535 10.87 -6.30 9.49
C VAL A 535 12.34 -6.05 9.83
N ASP A 536 12.59 -5.38 10.96
CA ASP A 536 13.96 -5.19 11.44
C ASP A 536 14.63 -6.53 11.86
N GLN A 537 15.97 -6.63 11.70
CA GLN A 537 16.73 -7.83 12.08
C GLN A 537 16.59 -8.18 13.57
N LEU A 538 16.32 -7.19 14.43
CA LEU A 538 16.12 -7.41 15.86
C LEU A 538 14.81 -8.16 16.12
N ALA A 539 13.75 -7.89 15.35
CA ALA A 539 12.48 -8.60 15.40
C ALA A 539 12.66 -10.03 14.91
N GLU A 540 13.43 -10.25 13.84
CA GLU A 540 13.77 -11.60 13.38
C GLU A 540 14.52 -12.41 14.46
N LEU A 541 15.55 -11.81 15.09
CA LEU A 541 16.29 -12.46 16.17
C LEU A 541 15.42 -12.75 17.40
N LYS A 542 14.47 -11.88 17.72
CA LYS A 542 13.51 -12.10 18.81
C LYS A 542 12.61 -13.29 18.51
N LEU A 543 12.13 -13.44 17.28
CA LEU A 543 11.34 -14.59 16.86
C LEU A 543 12.14 -15.89 16.93
N ILE A 544 13.38 -15.91 16.43
CA ILE A 544 14.25 -17.09 16.55
C ILE A 544 14.43 -17.49 18.03
N ARG A 545 14.69 -16.53 18.92
CA ARG A 545 14.79 -16.79 20.36
C ARG A 545 13.50 -17.36 20.94
N SER A 546 12.35 -16.84 20.50
CA SER A 546 11.04 -17.35 20.92
C SER A 546 10.84 -18.78 20.48
N LEU A 547 11.03 -19.10 19.19
CA LEU A 547 10.92 -20.46 18.66
C LEU A 547 11.79 -21.44 19.45
N GLN A 548 13.03 -21.06 19.78
CA GLN A 548 13.92 -21.87 20.59
C GLN A 548 13.38 -22.11 22.02
N SER A 549 12.79 -21.09 22.64
CA SER A 549 12.14 -21.19 23.95
C SER A 549 10.91 -22.11 23.90
N GLN A 550 10.12 -22.02 22.84
CA GLN A 550 8.94 -22.87 22.63
C GLN A 550 9.34 -24.35 22.49
N VAL A 551 10.35 -24.66 21.68
CA VAL A 551 10.91 -26.01 21.56
C VAL A 551 11.36 -26.53 22.93
N ASN A 552 12.03 -25.71 23.74
CA ASN A 552 12.43 -26.09 25.10
C ASN A 552 11.24 -26.43 26.01
N ARG A 553 10.19 -25.60 26.01
CA ARG A 553 8.97 -25.81 26.81
C ARG A 553 8.25 -27.09 26.40
N LEU A 554 8.08 -27.30 25.10
CA LEU A 554 7.41 -28.49 24.57
C LEU A 554 8.22 -29.76 24.90
N THR A 555 9.54 -29.71 24.75
CA THR A 555 10.44 -30.80 25.14
C THR A 555 10.31 -31.16 26.63
N LYS A 556 10.23 -30.15 27.51
CA LYS A 556 10.02 -30.37 28.95
C LYS A 556 8.66 -31.01 29.24
N GLN A 557 7.59 -30.51 28.62
CA GLN A 557 6.24 -31.04 28.81
C GLN A 557 6.16 -32.51 28.38
N ILE A 558 6.73 -32.85 27.22
CA ILE A 558 6.78 -34.22 26.73
C ILE A 558 7.62 -35.10 27.67
N GLY A 559 8.76 -34.59 28.14
CA GLY A 559 9.59 -35.30 29.11
C GLY A 559 8.90 -35.60 30.44
N THR A 560 7.94 -34.76 30.87
CA THR A 560 7.13 -35.05 32.07
C THR A 560 6.05 -36.12 31.84
N GLU A 561 5.62 -36.31 30.60
CA GLU A 561 4.63 -37.33 30.22
C GLU A 561 5.30 -38.67 29.84
N VAL A 562 6.58 -38.62 29.46
CA VAL A 562 7.39 -39.75 28.97
C VAL A 562 8.64 -39.90 29.85
N ASP A 563 8.50 -40.55 31.01
CA ASP A 563 9.58 -40.75 32.02
C ASP A 563 10.77 -41.57 31.47
N THR A 564 10.51 -42.47 30.52
CA THR A 564 11.54 -43.21 29.77
C THR A 564 11.07 -43.36 28.32
N VAL A 565 11.92 -43.07 27.34
CA VAL A 565 11.67 -43.38 25.92
C VAL A 565 11.63 -44.90 25.77
N THR A 566 10.50 -45.51 26.11
CA THR A 566 10.21 -46.89 25.76
C THR A 566 9.99 -46.91 24.26
N ALA A 567 10.87 -47.59 23.53
CA ALA A 567 11.00 -47.54 22.06
C ALA A 567 9.79 -48.09 21.26
N GLY A 568 8.56 -47.99 21.76
CA GLY A 568 7.38 -48.67 21.27
C GLY A 568 6.11 -47.85 21.08
N ASP A 569 6.05 -46.57 21.48
CA ASP A 569 4.89 -45.71 21.21
C ASP A 569 5.10 -44.87 19.93
N PRO A 570 4.41 -45.18 18.81
CA PRO A 570 4.59 -44.47 17.54
C PRO A 570 4.27 -42.98 17.63
N ASP A 571 3.32 -42.57 18.49
CA ASP A 571 2.93 -41.17 18.64
C ASP A 571 4.04 -40.36 19.34
N GLN A 572 4.72 -40.96 20.33
CA GLN A 572 5.85 -40.33 21.01
C GLN A 572 7.08 -40.18 20.10
N VAL A 573 7.38 -41.22 19.32
CA VAL A 573 8.50 -41.18 18.35
C VAL A 573 8.28 -40.06 17.33
N LYS A 574 7.06 -39.91 16.82
CA LYS A 574 6.72 -38.85 15.88
C LYS A 574 6.91 -37.46 16.50
N LEU A 575 6.45 -37.27 17.73
CA LEU A 575 6.56 -35.99 18.44
C LEU A 575 8.03 -35.57 18.67
N ILE A 576 8.91 -36.52 19.00
CA ILE A 576 10.36 -36.28 19.14
C ILE A 576 11.00 -35.96 17.78
N GLN A 577 10.59 -36.65 16.71
CA GLN A 577 11.05 -36.35 15.35
C GLN A 577 10.64 -34.93 14.92
N ASP A 578 9.40 -34.53 15.22
CA ASP A 578 8.89 -33.19 14.91
C ASP A 578 9.67 -32.11 15.67
N LEU A 579 9.98 -32.32 16.96
CA LEU A 579 10.84 -31.42 17.74
C LEU A 579 12.24 -31.28 17.15
N ARG A 580 12.84 -32.40 16.70
CA ARG A 580 14.14 -32.38 16.04
C ARG A 580 14.10 -31.58 14.74
N ALA A 581 13.09 -31.80 13.90
CA ALA A 581 12.93 -31.08 12.64
C ALA A 581 12.76 -29.56 12.87
N ARG A 582 12.00 -29.16 13.89
CA ARG A 582 11.88 -27.75 14.30
C ARG A 582 13.23 -27.17 14.73
N GLN A 583 14.00 -27.89 15.53
CA GLN A 583 15.32 -27.45 15.98
C GLN A 583 16.30 -27.25 14.82
N GLU A 584 16.25 -28.13 13.82
CA GLU A 584 17.06 -28.05 12.60
C GLU A 584 16.66 -26.83 11.74
N ARG A 585 15.36 -26.59 11.53
CA ARG A 585 14.91 -25.40 10.80
C ARG A 585 15.22 -24.08 11.52
N ILE A 586 15.14 -24.02 12.86
CA ILE A 586 15.59 -22.85 13.63
C ILE A 586 17.09 -22.60 13.38
N GLN A 587 17.90 -23.66 13.36
CA GLN A 587 19.33 -23.54 13.07
C GLN A 587 19.57 -23.01 11.65
N GLU A 588 18.84 -23.51 10.66
CA GLU A 588 18.93 -23.06 9.27
C GLU A 588 18.51 -21.58 9.13
N ALA A 589 17.36 -21.19 9.68
CA ALA A 589 16.91 -19.80 9.68
C ALA A 589 17.90 -18.86 10.40
N THR A 590 18.51 -19.32 11.50
CA THR A 590 19.56 -18.56 12.20
C THR A 590 20.80 -18.38 11.35
N TYR A 591 21.22 -19.43 10.63
CA TYR A 591 22.35 -19.37 9.72
C TYR A 591 22.07 -18.42 8.55
N ASP A 592 20.92 -18.54 7.91
CA ASP A 592 20.51 -17.71 6.78
C ASP A 592 20.45 -16.22 7.15
N LEU A 593 19.89 -15.92 8.33
CA LEU A 593 19.89 -14.56 8.89
C LEU A 593 21.32 -14.05 9.15
N SER A 594 22.24 -14.91 9.59
CA SER A 594 23.63 -14.52 9.88
C SER A 594 24.47 -14.23 8.64
N VAL A 595 24.19 -14.91 7.52
CA VAL A 595 24.91 -14.71 6.25
C VAL A 595 24.24 -13.69 5.34
N GLY A 596 23.08 -13.16 5.74
CA GLY A 596 22.32 -12.18 4.96
C GLY A 596 21.81 -12.76 3.65
N ARG A 597 21.39 -14.03 3.61
CA ARG A 597 20.98 -14.72 2.37
C ARG A 597 19.75 -14.09 1.67
N ASN A 598 19.10 -13.18 2.36
CA ASN A 598 17.87 -12.46 2.02
C ASN A 598 18.15 -10.96 1.73
N GLN A 599 19.42 -10.56 1.63
CA GLN A 599 19.90 -9.25 1.14
C GLN A 599 20.73 -9.45 -0.13
#